data_AF-A0A380TPE3-F1
#
_entry.id   AF-A0A380TPE3-F1
#
_cell.length_a   1.000
_cell.length_b   1.000
_cell.length_c   1.000
_cell.angle_alpha   90.00
_cell.angle_beta   90.00
_cell.angle_gamma   90.00
#
_symmetry.space_group_name_H-M   'P 1'
#
loop_
_entity.id
_entity.type
_entity.pdbx_description
1 polymer ?
#
loop_
_entity_poly.entity_id
_entity_poly.type
_entity_poly.pdbx_seq_one_letter_code
_entity_poly.pdbx_strand_id
1 'polypeptide(L)' 'MSAVVEPIAAVIGAAFVLSMTAILPYALAFAAGAMIFVVVEELIPESQSGGNTDIATLGLMVGFVIMMVLDVALG' A
#
# COMPACT_ATOMS: atom_id res chain seq x y z
N MET A 1 -25.10 23.97 -5.65
CA MET A 1 -24.69 23.61 -7.03
C MET A 1 -23.43 22.73 -7.07
N SER A 2 -22.48 22.82 -6.13
CA SER A 2 -21.28 21.95 -6.11
C SER A 2 -21.53 20.50 -5.64
N ALA A 3 -22.53 20.27 -4.78
CA ALA A 3 -22.84 18.94 -4.23
C ALA A 3 -23.37 17.90 -5.26
N VAL A 4 -23.73 18.35 -6.47
CA VAL A 4 -24.19 17.45 -7.55
C VAL A 4 -23.04 17.03 -8.46
N VAL A 5 -21.94 17.79 -8.48
CA VAL A 5 -20.80 17.53 -9.36
C VAL A 5 -19.93 16.39 -8.83
N GLU A 6 -19.80 16.24 -7.51
CA GLU A 6 -19.09 15.12 -6.87
C GLU A 6 -19.67 13.74 -7.22
N PRO A 7 -20.99 13.46 -7.06
CA PRO A 7 -21.54 12.16 -7.40
C PRO A 7 -21.50 11.87 -8.90
N ILE A 8 -21.66 12.88 -9.77
CA ILE A 8 -21.56 12.68 -11.23
C ILE A 8 -20.12 12.33 -11.63
N ALA A 9 -19.13 13.06 -11.11
CA ALA A 9 -17.72 12.78 -11.36
C ALA A 9 -17.30 11.42 -10.77
N ALA A 10 -17.82 11.04 -9.59
CA ALA A 10 -17.57 9.74 -8.98
C ALA A 10 -18.14 8.59 -9.82
N VAL A 11 -19.34 8.73 -10.39
CA VAL A 11 -19.94 7.70 -11.27
C VAL A 11 -19.17 7.56 -12.59
N ILE A 12 -18.76 8.67 -13.19
CA ILE A 12 -17.95 8.65 -14.41
C ILE A 12 -16.56 8.04 -14.13
N GLY A 13 -15.93 8.42 -13.01
CA GLY A 13 -14.67 7.84 -12.56
C GLY A 13 -14.77 6.34 -12.29
N ALA A 14 -15.84 5.91 -11.60
CA ALA A 14 -16.12 4.51 -11.35
C ALA A 14 -16.32 3.72 -12.67
N ALA A 15 -17.06 4.28 -13.64
CA ALA A 15 -17.24 3.65 -14.95
C ALA A 15 -15.91 3.49 -15.71
N PHE A 16 -15.01 4.48 -15.61
CA PHE A 16 -13.69 4.41 -16.23
C PHE A 16 -12.79 3.35 -15.56
N VAL A 17 -12.80 3.31 -14.22
CA VAL A 17 -12.09 2.29 -13.44
C VAL A 17 -12.60 0.90 -13.80
N LEU A 18 -13.92 0.70 -13.91
CA LEU A 18 -14.54 -0.56 -14.31
C LEU A 18 -14.05 -1.06 -15.68
N SER A 19 -13.83 -0.17 -16.65
CA SER A 19 -13.27 -0.52 -17.96
C SER A 19 -11.80 -0.97 -17.88
N MET A 20 -11.04 -0.44 -16.92
CA MET A 20 -9.62 -0.74 -16.70
C MET A 20 -9.38 -1.84 -15.66
N THR A 21 -10.43 -2.42 -15.08
CA THR A 21 -10.34 -3.49 -14.04
C THR A 21 -9.56 -4.71 -14.48
N ALA A 22 -9.46 -4.99 -15.78
CA ALA A 22 -8.67 -6.10 -16.28
C ALA A 22 -7.15 -5.87 -16.13
N ILE A 23 -6.67 -4.62 -16.25
CA ILE A 23 -5.24 -4.28 -16.20
C ILE A 23 -4.78 -3.86 -14.80
N LEU A 24 -5.69 -3.27 -14.02
CA LEU A 24 -5.44 -2.83 -12.65
C LEU A 24 -4.81 -3.91 -11.74
N PRO A 25 -5.29 -5.18 -11.69
CA PRO A 25 -4.70 -6.19 -10.80
C PRO A 25 -3.28 -6.56 -11.22
N TYR A 26 -2.96 -6.55 -12.52
CA TYR A 26 -1.59 -6.80 -12.99
C TYR A 26 -0.66 -5.65 -12.62
N ALA A 27 -1.12 -4.41 -12.78
CA ALA A 27 -0.35 -3.22 -12.39
C ALA A 27 -0.14 -3.16 -10.87
N LEU A 28 -1.17 -3.46 -10.07
CA LEU A 28 -1.08 -3.52 -8.61
C LEU A 28 -0.19 -4.67 -8.15
N ALA A 29 -0.25 -5.84 -8.78
CA ALA A 29 0.65 -6.95 -8.49
C ALA A 29 2.11 -6.61 -8.79
N PHE A 30 2.38 -5.91 -9.90
CA PHE A 30 3.71 -5.41 -10.22
C PHE A 30 4.20 -4.39 -9.20
N ALA A 31 3.34 -3.42 -8.82
CA ALA A 31 3.67 -2.43 -7.80
C ALA A 31 3.94 -3.08 -6.43
N ALA A 32 3.15 -4.07 -6.02
CA ALA A 32 3.37 -4.83 -4.80
C ALA A 32 4.73 -5.55 -4.81
N GLY A 33 5.09 -6.18 -5.94
CA GLY A 33 6.40 -6.81 -6.12
C GLY A 33 7.57 -5.82 -6.00
N ALA A 34 7.44 -4.63 -6.61
CA ALA A 34 8.45 -3.58 -6.52
C ALA A 34 8.65 -3.10 -5.07
N MET A 35 7.56 -2.92 -4.31
CA MET A 35 7.64 -2.52 -2.90
C MET A 35 8.31 -3.60 -2.03
N ILE A 36 8.04 -4.88 -2.28
CA ILE A 36 8.72 -5.98 -1.56
C ILE A 36 10.24 -5.94 -1.82
N PHE A 37 10.66 -5.76 -3.07
CA PHE A 37 12.08 -5.67 -3.43
C PHE A 37 12.79 -4.51 -2.72
N VAL A 38 12.23 -3.30 -2.79
CA VAL A 38 12.81 -2.11 -2.14
C VAL A 38 12.90 -2.28 -0.62
N VAL A 39 11.87 -2.87 0.00
CA VAL A 39 11.90 -3.11 1.45
C VAL A 39 13.02 -4.08 1.84
N VAL A 40 13.18 -5.17 1.09
CA VAL A 40 14.15 -6.22 1.43
C VAL A 40 15.58 -5.82 1.12
N GLU A 41 15.84 -5.18 -0.02
CA GLU A 41 17.20 -4.85 -0.46
C GLU A 41 17.70 -3.49 0.03
N GLU A 42 16.81 -2.53 0.28
CA GLU A 42 17.22 -1.18 0.69
C GLU A 42 16.82 -0.90 2.15
N LEU A 43 15.54 -1.01 2.48
CA LEU A 43 15.05 -0.54 3.79
C LEU A 43 15.51 -1.41 4.98
N ILE A 44 15.47 -2.74 4.86
CA ILE A 44 15.93 -3.62 5.93
C ILE A 44 17.44 -3.44 6.18
N PRO A 45 18.33 -3.51 5.19
CA PRO A 45 19.77 -3.29 5.40
C PRO A 45 20.09 -1.89 5.95
N GLU A 46 19.45 -0.85 5.43
CA GLU A 46 19.63 0.53 5.91
C GLU A 46 19.22 0.65 7.39
N SER A 47 18.07 0.07 7.77
CA SER A 47 17.60 0.08 9.16
C SER A 47 18.54 -0.66 10.12
N GLN A 48 19.28 -1.65 9.62
CA GLN A 48 20.22 -2.49 10.38
C GLN A 48 21.64 -1.90 10.42
N SER A 49 21.98 -0.98 9.49
CA SER A 49 23.30 -0.36 9.33
C SER A 49 23.76 0.43 10.57
N GLY A 50 22.81 0.94 11.37
CA GLY A 50 23.08 1.66 12.62
C GLY A 50 23.55 0.80 13.82
N GLY A 51 23.69 -0.52 13.65
CA GLY A 51 24.18 -1.44 14.69
C GLY A 51 23.14 -1.90 15.72
N ASN A 52 21.89 -1.43 15.62
CA ASN A 52 20.77 -1.80 16.50
C ASN A 52 19.78 -2.72 15.79
N THR A 53 20.26 -3.90 15.37
CA THR A 53 19.47 -4.84 14.57
C THR A 53 18.21 -5.35 15.27
N ASP A 54 18.29 -5.54 16.58
CA ASP A 54 17.13 -5.99 17.37
C ASP A 54 16.03 -4.94 17.40
N ILE A 55 16.37 -3.66 17.55
CA ILE A 55 15.38 -2.56 17.61
C ILE A 55 14.73 -2.33 16.25
N ALA A 56 15.52 -2.37 15.17
CA ALA A 56 15.00 -2.25 13.81
C ALA A 56 14.03 -3.39 13.47
N THR A 57 14.39 -4.63 13.81
CA THR A 57 13.52 -5.79 13.61
C THR A 57 12.24 -5.70 14.47
N LEU A 58 12.34 -5.25 15.71
CA LEU A 58 11.19 -5.07 16.60
C LEU A 58 10.25 -3.98 16.09
N GLY A 59 10.80 -2.87 15.57
CA GLY A 59 10.04 -1.81 14.91
C GLY A 59 9.30 -2.30 13.66
N LEU A 60 9.96 -3.11 12.82
CA LEU A 60 9.34 -3.74 11.65
C LEU A 60 8.17 -4.65 12.07
N MET A 61 8.37 -5.50 13.08
CA MET A 61 7.31 -6.39 13.57
C MET A 61 6.11 -5.61 14.12
N VAL A 62 6.35 -4.56 14.92
CA VAL A 62 5.28 -3.72 15.47
C VAL A 62 4.53 -3.00 14.36
N GLY A 63 5.24 -2.42 13.38
CA GLY A 63 4.62 -1.77 12.22
C GLY A 63 3.76 -2.72 11.39
N PHE A 64 4.24 -3.95 11.17
CA PHE A 64 3.49 -4.99 10.46
C PHE A 64 2.22 -5.37 11.23
N VAL A 65 2.30 -5.57 12.55
CA VAL A 65 1.13 -5.88 13.38
C VAL A 65 0.11 -4.74 13.35
N ILE A 66 0.54 -3.48 13.47
CA ILE A 66 -0.37 -2.32 13.39
C ILE A 66 -1.06 -2.28 12.03
N MET A 67 -0.33 -2.48 10.94
CA MET A 67 -0.91 -2.49 9.60
C MET A 67 -1.93 -3.63 9.43
N MET A 68 -1.62 -4.84 9.89
CA MET A 68 -2.55 -5.98 9.88
C MET A 68 -3.81 -5.71 10.72
N VAL A 69 -3.67 -5.08 11.88
CA VAL A 69 -4.82 -4.71 12.72
C VAL A 69 -5.68 -3.66 12.05
N LEU A 70 -5.08 -2.65 11.41
CA LEU A 70 -5.81 -1.62 10.67
C LEU A 70 -6.52 -2.19 9.45
N ASP A 71 -5.90 -3.09 8.70
CA ASP A 71 -6.50 -3.77 7.54
C ASP A 71 -7.71 -4.61 7.98
N VAL A 72 -7.60 -5.38 9.07
CA VAL A 72 -8.71 -6.19 9.59
C VAL A 72 -9.82 -5.34 10.22
N ALA A 73 -9.49 -4.18 10.80
CA ALA A 73 -10.46 -3.33 11.49
C ALA A 73 -11.18 -2.33 10.56
N LEU A 74 -10.53 -1.90 9.47
CA LEU A 74 -11.07 -0.94 8.50
C LEU A 74 -11.48 -1.59 7.17
N GLY A 75 -11.01 -2.81 6.88
CA GLY A 75 -11.43 -3.65 5.75
C GLY A 75 -12.75 -4.36 6.02
#